data_AF-A0A9X9G3Y8-F1
#
_entry.id   AF-A0A9X9G3Y8-F1
#
_cell.length_a   1.000
_cell.length_b   1.000
_cell.length_c   1.000
_cell.angle_alpha   90.00
_cell.angle_beta   90.00
_cell.angle_gamma   90.00
#
_symmetry.space_group_name_H-M   'P 1'
#
loop_
_entity.id
_entity.type
_entity.pdbx_description
1 polymer ?
#
loop_
_entity_poly.entity_id
_entity_poly.type
_entity_poly.pdbx_seq_one_letter_code
_entity_poly.pdbx_strand_id
1 'polypeptide(L)'
;MTDELDPQRTLQNFFLLDRALAFHDQTRPSGCYTYGSYTPQVVQETPAGKISSLHLLTSPGGGLATFIAPKLPVDRTAIEDYIRRHFVPAPETITLEQEELQQSLWLHFAQRPATAAYSVEFEQSKMALTHEESGRLAGAIQGTKDQVYFLTRSRFSVDSRVNARLQADWVAFVTLAFNEQARQPEAIARLLNQQIDAGVVIVQAQFDNAPSEQTQARVRQALVNTASLLIANTLRNISSPEQIPNKLNYQIEYDDTVPQRYLLEQQRDIAELLNRLPADGIISFTATPLPEPSRPDKPIEPQRCTVSLGFDPKGFNIMAIELRWADQQMPMTWPSFPPVTLETTATVSDIALKVTFADYTSFENRLAWQNAIALTPQDVGFYSLLFDAESLKSEFKTISGSASYLPAGQGKKQSFTFAFSAAQWQATWWINAHAAGLNGRVDYRWQGKTAALFPKNYDSGPLQATTGPIKLQYHK
;
A
#
# COMPACT_ATOMS: atom_id res chain seq x y z
N MET A 1 -0.07 -6.05 7.12
CA MET A 1 -0.59 -7.32 6.54
C MET A 1 -0.20 -8.42 7.52
N THR A 2 -1.16 -9.17 8.05
CA THR A 2 -0.89 -10.31 8.93
C THR A 2 -0.70 -11.56 8.07
N ASP A 3 0.43 -12.22 8.26
CA ASP A 3 0.98 -13.34 7.48
C ASP A 3 0.31 -14.70 7.82
N GLU A 4 -1.02 -14.71 7.82
CA GLU A 4 -1.81 -15.91 8.13
C GLU A 4 -2.11 -16.69 6.86
N LEU A 5 -1.77 -17.98 6.84
CA LEU A 5 -2.07 -18.88 5.73
C LEU A 5 -3.46 -19.51 5.87
N ASP A 6 -4.08 -19.82 4.73
CA ASP A 6 -5.28 -20.65 4.68
C ASP A 6 -4.87 -22.13 4.81
N PRO A 7 -5.19 -22.80 5.95
CA PRO A 7 -4.78 -24.18 6.18
C PRO A 7 -5.40 -25.16 5.18
N GLN A 8 -6.56 -24.84 4.59
CA GLN A 8 -7.21 -25.72 3.59
C GLN A 8 -6.38 -25.86 2.31
N ARG A 9 -5.55 -24.86 2.01
CA ARG A 9 -4.74 -24.80 0.79
C ARG A 9 -3.30 -25.19 1.01
N THR A 10 -2.83 -25.13 2.25
CA THR A 10 -1.40 -25.14 2.57
C THR A 10 -0.97 -26.28 3.48
N LEU A 11 -1.89 -26.88 4.25
CA LEU A 11 -1.58 -28.04 5.08
C LEU A 11 -1.93 -29.35 4.37
N GLN A 12 -1.07 -30.35 4.54
CA GLN A 12 -1.25 -31.65 3.91
C GLN A 12 -2.40 -32.42 4.57
N ASN A 13 -3.20 -33.10 3.76
CA ASN A 13 -4.33 -33.91 4.22
C ASN A 13 -5.27 -33.14 5.16
N PHE A 14 -5.42 -31.83 4.96
CA PHE A 14 -6.33 -31.01 5.75
C PHE A 14 -7.78 -31.38 5.47
N PHE A 15 -8.58 -31.54 6.52
CA PHE A 15 -10.02 -31.71 6.38
C PHE A 15 -10.78 -31.14 7.58
N LEU A 16 -12.07 -30.87 7.34
CA LEU A 16 -13.05 -30.53 8.37
C LEU A 16 -14.02 -31.70 8.52
N LEU A 17 -14.29 -32.09 9.76
CA LEU A 17 -15.28 -33.12 10.10
C LEU A 17 -16.13 -32.62 11.27
N ASP A 18 -17.41 -32.35 11.01
CA ASP A 18 -18.34 -31.70 11.93
C ASP A 18 -17.84 -30.36 12.49
N ARG A 19 -17.12 -30.41 13.60
CA ARG A 19 -16.49 -29.24 14.27
C ARG A 19 -14.99 -29.41 14.47
N ALA A 20 -14.45 -30.55 14.06
CA ALA A 20 -13.02 -30.84 14.10
C ALA A 20 -12.36 -30.34 12.82
N LEU A 21 -11.18 -29.74 12.98
CA LEU A 21 -10.18 -29.67 11.91
C LEU A 21 -9.13 -30.72 12.21
N ALA A 22 -8.56 -31.29 11.15
CA ALA A 22 -7.41 -32.18 11.27
C ALA A 22 -6.52 -32.08 10.03
N PHE A 23 -5.23 -32.31 10.21
CA PHE A 23 -4.23 -32.28 9.14
C PHE A 23 -2.99 -33.10 9.51
N HIS A 24 -2.16 -33.40 8.51
CA HIS A 24 -0.84 -33.99 8.72
C HIS A 24 0.20 -32.86 8.83
N ASP A 25 0.88 -32.78 9.97
CA ASP A 25 2.04 -31.91 10.17
C ASP A 25 3.28 -32.61 9.60
N GLN A 26 3.84 -32.07 8.53
CA GLN A 26 4.93 -32.69 7.80
C GLN A 26 6.26 -32.71 8.56
N THR A 27 6.36 -32.04 9.72
CA THR A 27 7.50 -32.18 10.63
C THR A 27 7.48 -33.49 11.44
N ARG A 28 6.36 -34.22 11.37
CA ARG A 28 6.07 -35.44 12.14
C ARG A 28 6.03 -36.69 11.25
N PRO A 29 6.08 -37.90 11.83
CA PRO A 29 5.90 -39.14 11.07
C PRO A 29 4.54 -39.19 10.36
N SER A 30 4.48 -39.89 9.22
CA SER A 30 3.29 -39.95 8.33
C SER A 30 1.99 -40.42 8.99
N GLY A 31 2.06 -41.15 10.11
CA GLY A 31 0.91 -41.61 10.88
C GLY A 31 0.43 -40.63 11.97
N CYS A 32 1.12 -39.51 12.19
CA CYS A 32 0.81 -38.54 13.25
C CYS A 32 0.01 -37.36 12.71
N TYR A 33 -1.24 -37.24 13.12
CA TYR A 33 -2.14 -36.17 12.69
C TYR A 33 -2.43 -35.21 13.83
N THR A 34 -2.47 -33.93 13.49
CA THR A 34 -2.82 -32.85 14.41
C THR A 34 -4.30 -32.52 14.25
N TYR A 35 -5.02 -32.30 15.35
CA TYR A 35 -6.45 -32.00 15.33
C TYR A 35 -6.87 -30.97 16.37
N GLY A 36 -8.03 -30.36 16.18
CA GLY A 36 -8.70 -29.58 17.23
C GLY A 36 -10.09 -29.11 16.82
N SER A 37 -10.79 -28.44 17.75
CA SER A 37 -12.15 -27.93 17.48
C SER A 37 -12.05 -26.57 16.79
N TYR A 38 -12.45 -26.45 15.52
CA TYR A 38 -12.39 -25.17 14.79
C TYR A 38 -13.62 -24.28 14.98
N THR A 39 -14.70 -24.84 15.52
CA THR A 39 -15.91 -24.10 15.85
C THR A 39 -16.57 -24.69 17.09
N PRO A 40 -17.19 -23.87 17.95
CA PRO A 40 -17.97 -24.37 19.08
C PRO A 40 -19.25 -25.07 18.62
N GLN A 41 -19.80 -25.91 19.48
CA GLN A 41 -21.09 -26.53 19.24
C GLN A 41 -22.21 -25.50 19.44
N VAL A 42 -22.87 -25.12 18.34
CA VAL A 42 -23.96 -24.11 18.40
C VAL A 42 -25.28 -24.73 18.85
N VAL A 43 -25.62 -25.93 18.38
CA VAL A 43 -26.81 -26.68 18.81
C VAL A 43 -26.38 -27.85 19.68
N GLN A 44 -26.82 -27.87 20.93
CA GLN A 44 -26.51 -28.92 21.90
C GLN A 44 -27.66 -29.91 21.99
N GLU A 45 -27.34 -31.20 22.14
CA GLU A 45 -28.33 -32.22 22.47
C GLU A 45 -28.33 -32.44 23.98
N THR A 46 -29.50 -32.34 24.60
CA THR A 46 -29.70 -32.59 26.04
C THR A 46 -30.75 -33.69 26.22
N PRO A 47 -30.86 -34.30 27.41
CA PRO A 47 -31.94 -35.25 27.70
C PRO A 47 -33.35 -34.68 27.49
N ALA A 48 -33.50 -33.34 27.59
CA ALA A 48 -34.77 -32.64 27.38
C ALA A 48 -35.00 -32.22 25.91
N GLY A 49 -34.06 -32.50 25.00
CA GLY A 49 -34.12 -32.10 23.59
C GLY A 49 -32.94 -31.21 23.17
N LYS A 50 -33.03 -30.64 21.97
CA LYS A 50 -31.99 -29.77 21.42
C LYS A 50 -32.15 -28.34 21.92
N ILE A 51 -31.04 -27.69 22.27
CA ILE A 51 -31.01 -26.29 22.70
C ILE A 51 -29.96 -25.49 21.91
N SER A 52 -30.16 -24.17 21.83
CA SER A 52 -29.21 -23.24 21.21
C SER A 52 -28.19 -22.74 22.24
N SER A 53 -26.93 -22.66 21.84
CA SER A 53 -25.87 -21.97 22.60
C SER A 53 -25.93 -20.45 22.42
N LEU A 54 -26.61 -19.98 21.36
CA LEU A 54 -26.92 -18.57 21.13
C LEU A 54 -28.25 -18.23 21.79
N HIS A 55 -28.32 -17.12 22.50
CA HIS A 55 -29.53 -16.51 23.03
C HIS A 55 -29.56 -15.03 22.67
N LEU A 56 -30.72 -14.52 22.27
CA LEU A 56 -30.93 -13.11 21.94
C LEU A 56 -31.94 -12.49 22.92
N LEU A 57 -31.49 -11.51 23.71
CA LEU A 57 -32.37 -10.64 24.47
C LEU A 57 -32.67 -9.38 23.65
N THR A 58 -33.93 -9.15 23.32
CA THR A 58 -34.40 -7.96 22.58
C THR A 58 -35.00 -6.91 23.52
N SER A 59 -34.94 -5.64 23.15
CA SER A 59 -35.52 -4.51 23.88
C SER A 59 -35.90 -3.37 22.94
N PRO A 60 -36.67 -2.35 23.40
CA PRO A 60 -36.95 -1.17 22.59
C PRO A 60 -35.70 -0.42 22.13
N GLY A 61 -34.62 -0.47 22.92
CA GLY A 61 -33.36 0.26 22.66
C GLY A 61 -32.26 -0.57 22.00
N GLY A 62 -32.53 -1.79 21.52
CA GLY A 62 -31.47 -2.65 20.94
C GLY A 62 -31.55 -4.09 21.42
N GLY A 63 -30.43 -4.81 21.36
CA GLY A 63 -30.37 -6.21 21.76
C GLY A 63 -29.07 -6.61 22.44
N LEU A 64 -29.06 -7.80 23.02
CA LEU A 64 -27.88 -8.45 23.56
C LEU A 64 -27.88 -9.91 23.10
N ALA A 65 -26.95 -10.25 22.22
CA ALA A 65 -26.65 -11.64 21.90
C ALA A 65 -25.70 -12.20 22.94
N THR A 66 -26.01 -13.38 23.48
CA THR A 66 -25.15 -14.14 24.40
C THR A 66 -24.86 -15.49 23.78
N PHE A 67 -23.61 -15.91 23.77
CA PHE A 67 -23.19 -17.18 23.18
C PHE A 67 -22.43 -18.02 24.21
N ILE A 68 -23.05 -19.08 24.73
CA ILE A 68 -22.48 -19.95 25.75
C ILE A 68 -21.96 -21.22 25.09
N ALA A 69 -20.67 -21.22 24.74
CA ALA A 69 -20.01 -22.39 24.16
C ALA A 69 -19.52 -23.37 25.25
N PRO A 70 -20.09 -24.58 25.35
CA PRO A 70 -19.48 -25.62 26.16
C PRO A 70 -18.20 -26.11 25.47
N LYS A 71 -17.12 -26.29 26.24
CA LYS A 71 -15.91 -26.96 25.76
C LYS A 71 -16.17 -28.46 25.67
N LEU A 72 -16.67 -28.92 24.54
CA LEU A 72 -16.89 -30.34 24.27
C LEU A 72 -15.69 -30.94 23.52
N PRO A 73 -15.23 -32.15 23.84
CA PRO A 73 -14.14 -32.81 23.11
C PRO A 73 -14.63 -33.29 21.74
N VAL A 74 -13.85 -33.11 20.67
CA VAL A 74 -14.22 -33.62 19.33
C VAL A 74 -14.21 -35.15 19.29
N ASP A 75 -14.95 -35.74 18.35
CA ASP A 75 -15.00 -37.20 18.17
C ASP A 75 -13.71 -37.69 17.50
N ARG A 76 -12.78 -38.17 18.34
CA ARG A 76 -11.49 -38.71 17.89
C ARG A 76 -11.65 -39.96 17.03
N THR A 77 -12.63 -40.81 17.33
CA THR A 77 -12.86 -42.05 16.58
C THR A 77 -13.29 -41.73 15.15
N ALA A 78 -14.17 -40.75 14.98
CA ALA A 78 -14.61 -40.29 13.66
C ALA A 78 -13.45 -39.70 12.83
N ILE A 79 -12.53 -38.97 13.48
CA ILE A 79 -11.32 -38.42 12.83
C ILE A 79 -10.40 -39.56 12.36
N GLU A 80 -10.11 -40.53 13.23
CA GLU A 80 -9.27 -41.70 12.88
C GLU A 80 -9.87 -42.51 11.74
N ASP A 81 -11.18 -42.76 11.78
CA ASP A 81 -11.93 -43.43 10.72
C ASP A 81 -11.83 -42.70 9.38
N TYR A 82 -11.92 -41.36 9.40
CA TYR A 82 -11.79 -40.55 8.19
C TYR A 82 -10.37 -40.66 7.62
N ILE A 83 -9.33 -40.51 8.46
CA ILE A 83 -7.93 -40.64 8.04
C ILE A 83 -7.67 -42.03 7.42
N ARG A 84 -8.19 -43.09 8.05
CA ARG A 84 -8.01 -44.47 7.60
C ARG A 84 -8.67 -44.74 6.24
N ARG A 85 -9.80 -44.09 5.95
CA ARG A 85 -10.52 -44.24 4.68
C ARG A 85 -9.89 -43.46 3.54
N HIS A 86 -9.25 -42.32 3.82
CA HIS A 86 -8.85 -41.36 2.80
C HIS A 86 -7.34 -41.19 2.60
N PHE A 87 -6.52 -41.41 3.63
CA PHE A 87 -5.10 -41.05 3.58
C PHE A 87 -4.15 -42.19 3.97
N VAL A 88 -4.45 -42.94 5.02
CA VAL A 88 -3.53 -43.95 5.59
C VAL A 88 -4.22 -45.32 5.66
N PRO A 89 -4.03 -46.21 4.66
CA PRO A 89 -4.58 -47.55 4.71
C PRO A 89 -3.87 -48.40 5.78
N ALA A 90 -4.56 -49.41 6.30
CA ALA A 90 -3.97 -50.37 7.23
C ALA A 90 -2.71 -51.04 6.62
N PRO A 91 -1.64 -51.33 7.39
CA PRO A 91 -1.62 -51.54 8.85
C PRO A 91 -1.02 -50.40 9.70
N GLU A 92 -0.79 -49.20 9.14
CA GLU A 92 -0.12 -48.12 9.88
C GLU A 92 -0.91 -47.65 11.12
N THR A 93 -0.18 -47.37 12.20
CA THR A 93 -0.73 -46.82 13.45
C THR A 93 -0.97 -45.33 13.28
N ILE A 94 -2.20 -44.88 13.51
CA ILE A 94 -2.57 -43.46 13.50
C ILE A 94 -2.46 -42.93 14.93
N THR A 95 -1.76 -41.81 15.10
CA THR A 95 -1.69 -41.08 16.38
C THR A 95 -2.30 -39.71 16.18
N LEU A 96 -3.19 -39.30 17.11
CA LEU A 96 -3.82 -37.99 17.09
C LEU A 96 -3.24 -37.10 18.19
N GLU A 97 -2.74 -35.94 17.81
CA GLU A 97 -2.24 -34.92 18.72
C GLU A 97 -3.13 -33.67 18.68
N GLN A 98 -3.54 -33.21 19.86
CA GLN A 98 -4.45 -32.09 19.96
C GLN A 98 -3.69 -30.77 19.94
N GLU A 99 -4.11 -29.86 19.06
CA GLU A 99 -3.60 -28.49 18.98
C GLU A 99 -4.50 -27.52 19.75
N GLU A 100 -3.89 -26.50 20.36
CA GLU A 100 -4.66 -25.41 20.97
C GLU A 100 -4.98 -24.34 19.93
N LEU A 101 -6.28 -24.13 19.70
CA LEU A 101 -6.76 -23.11 18.78
C LEU A 101 -7.22 -21.87 19.54
N GLN A 102 -6.76 -20.70 19.10
CA GLN A 102 -7.32 -19.43 19.49
C GLN A 102 -8.54 -19.12 18.64
N GLN A 103 -9.71 -19.06 19.26
CA GLN A 103 -10.97 -18.87 18.56
C GLN A 103 -11.57 -17.51 18.90
N SER A 104 -11.97 -16.77 17.86
CA SER A 104 -12.90 -15.67 18.01
C SER A 104 -14.19 -15.94 17.26
N LEU A 105 -15.30 -15.52 17.88
CA LEU A 105 -16.66 -15.76 17.41
C LEU A 105 -17.28 -14.43 17.04
N TRP A 106 -17.97 -14.42 15.91
CA TRP A 106 -18.51 -13.21 15.33
C TRP A 106 -19.91 -13.45 14.79
N LEU A 107 -20.71 -12.39 14.73
CA LEU A 107 -21.88 -12.32 13.87
C LEU A 107 -21.52 -11.46 12.67
N HIS A 108 -21.67 -12.02 11.48
CA HIS A 108 -21.49 -11.33 10.22
C HIS A 108 -22.86 -10.92 9.67
N PHE A 109 -23.11 -9.62 9.58
CA PHE A 109 -24.35 -9.04 9.09
C PHE A 109 -24.22 -8.76 7.60
N ALA A 110 -24.95 -9.53 6.80
CA ALA A 110 -24.96 -9.36 5.35
C ALA A 110 -25.73 -8.10 4.94
N GLN A 111 -25.23 -7.42 3.91
CA GLN A 111 -25.87 -6.25 3.32
C GLN A 111 -25.88 -6.32 1.79
N ARG A 112 -26.71 -5.48 1.18
CA ARG A 112 -26.67 -5.19 -0.25
C ARG A 112 -26.34 -3.71 -0.44
N PRO A 113 -25.21 -3.35 -1.08
CA PRO A 113 -24.22 -4.26 -1.70
C PRO A 113 -23.41 -5.06 -0.66
N ALA A 114 -22.85 -6.21 -1.07
CA ALA A 114 -22.07 -7.09 -0.19
C ALA A 114 -20.84 -6.40 0.43
N THR A 115 -20.33 -5.35 -0.22
CA THR A 115 -19.26 -4.48 0.29
C THR A 115 -19.64 -3.71 1.56
N ALA A 116 -20.92 -3.62 1.88
CA ALA A 116 -21.42 -3.01 3.11
C ALA A 116 -21.65 -4.03 4.24
N ALA A 117 -21.38 -5.32 4.02
CA ALA A 117 -21.44 -6.32 5.07
C ALA A 117 -20.31 -6.11 6.09
N TYR A 118 -20.59 -6.43 7.35
CA TYR A 118 -19.64 -6.23 8.45
C TYR A 118 -19.80 -7.31 9.51
N SER A 119 -18.79 -7.45 10.37
CA SER A 119 -18.78 -8.44 11.45
C SER A 119 -18.60 -7.78 12.80
N VAL A 120 -19.30 -8.29 13.82
CA VAL A 120 -19.19 -7.86 15.21
C VAL A 120 -18.71 -9.05 16.05
N GLU A 121 -17.72 -8.84 16.94
CA GLU A 121 -17.14 -9.90 17.78
C GLU A 121 -17.98 -10.14 19.03
N PHE A 122 -18.03 -11.39 19.50
CA PHE A 122 -18.46 -11.70 20.85
C PHE A 122 -17.32 -11.42 21.84
N GLU A 123 -17.53 -10.47 22.73
CA GLU A 123 -16.62 -10.18 23.83
C GLU A 123 -17.15 -10.84 25.11
N GLN A 124 -16.33 -11.71 25.74
CA GLN A 124 -16.74 -12.43 26.95
C GLN A 124 -18.10 -13.13 26.82
N SER A 125 -18.33 -13.81 25.70
CA SER A 125 -19.60 -14.50 25.37
C SER A 125 -20.80 -13.59 25.13
N LYS A 126 -20.62 -12.26 25.02
CA LYS A 126 -21.70 -11.30 24.85
C LYS A 126 -21.43 -10.34 23.69
N MET A 127 -22.50 -9.82 23.11
CA MET A 127 -22.45 -8.85 22.04
C MET A 127 -23.66 -7.92 22.16
N ALA A 128 -23.43 -6.67 22.53
CA ALA A 128 -24.46 -5.64 22.43
C ALA A 128 -24.78 -5.42 20.95
N LEU A 129 -26.05 -5.24 20.61
CA LEU A 129 -26.57 -5.08 19.25
C LEU A 129 -27.37 -3.78 19.16
N THR A 130 -27.27 -3.09 18.03
CA THR A 130 -28.19 -1.99 17.70
C THR A 130 -29.61 -2.52 17.50
N HIS A 131 -30.61 -1.62 17.47
CA HIS A 131 -31.99 -2.02 17.16
C HIS A 131 -32.10 -2.79 15.83
N GLU A 132 -31.40 -2.31 14.79
CA GLU A 132 -31.41 -2.94 13.47
C GLU A 132 -30.75 -4.34 13.48
N GLU A 133 -29.58 -4.46 14.11
CA GLU A 133 -28.85 -5.72 14.24
C GLU A 133 -29.67 -6.77 15.01
N SER A 134 -30.31 -6.35 16.10
CA SER A 134 -31.20 -7.18 16.91
C SER A 134 -32.37 -7.70 16.07
N GLY A 135 -33.01 -6.82 15.28
CA GLY A 135 -34.10 -7.21 14.37
C GLY A 135 -33.66 -8.20 13.29
N ARG A 136 -32.49 -7.98 12.67
CA ARG A 136 -31.92 -8.88 11.65
C ARG A 136 -31.57 -10.26 12.24
N LEU A 137 -30.94 -10.29 13.42
CA LEU A 137 -30.62 -11.55 14.09
C LEU A 137 -31.88 -12.30 14.52
N ALA A 138 -32.89 -11.60 15.05
CA ALA A 138 -34.18 -12.20 15.37
C ALA A 138 -34.84 -12.82 14.12
N GLY A 139 -34.84 -12.08 13.00
CA GLY A 139 -35.34 -12.58 11.72
C GLY A 139 -34.58 -13.82 11.23
N ALA A 140 -33.26 -13.84 11.40
CA ALA A 140 -32.42 -15.00 11.06
C ALA A 140 -32.73 -16.22 11.95
N ILE A 141 -32.86 -16.03 13.27
CA ILE A 141 -33.28 -17.09 14.20
C ILE A 141 -34.65 -17.65 13.84
N GLN A 142 -35.56 -16.80 13.33
CA GLN A 142 -36.89 -17.20 12.86
C GLN A 142 -36.89 -17.83 11.45
N GLY A 143 -35.71 -17.98 10.82
CA GLY A 143 -35.55 -18.70 9.55
C GLY A 143 -35.31 -17.82 8.33
N THR A 144 -35.12 -16.50 8.48
CA THR A 144 -34.80 -15.61 7.36
C THR A 144 -33.33 -15.79 6.95
N LYS A 145 -33.12 -16.48 5.83
CA LYS A 145 -31.79 -16.80 5.30
C LYS A 145 -31.02 -15.57 4.82
N ASP A 146 -29.70 -15.75 4.69
CA ASP A 146 -28.75 -14.82 4.07
C ASP A 146 -28.67 -13.43 4.73
N GLN A 147 -29.09 -13.31 6.00
CA GLN A 147 -29.04 -12.05 6.75
C GLN A 147 -27.91 -11.99 7.77
N VAL A 148 -27.74 -13.05 8.55
CA VAL A 148 -26.76 -13.10 9.63
C VAL A 148 -26.07 -14.46 9.63
N TYR A 149 -24.74 -14.43 9.62
CA TYR A 149 -23.90 -15.63 9.65
C TYR A 149 -23.15 -15.71 10.97
N PHE A 150 -23.08 -16.91 11.53
CA PHE A 150 -22.13 -17.23 12.58
C PHE A 150 -20.75 -17.43 11.95
N LEU A 151 -19.82 -16.53 12.24
CA LEU A 151 -18.46 -16.56 11.74
C LEU A 151 -17.52 -17.00 12.86
N THR A 152 -16.79 -18.10 12.64
CA THR A 152 -15.70 -18.52 13.52
C THR A 152 -14.36 -18.27 12.84
N ARG A 153 -13.43 -17.66 13.59
CA ARG A 153 -12.03 -17.49 13.21
C ARG A 153 -11.18 -18.32 14.14
N SER A 154 -10.55 -19.36 13.62
CA SER A 154 -9.66 -20.24 14.37
C SER A 154 -8.21 -20.01 13.95
N ARG A 155 -7.39 -19.57 14.89
CA ARG A 155 -5.95 -19.32 14.70
C ARG A 155 -5.12 -20.34 15.44
N PHE A 156 -4.06 -20.80 14.78
CA PHE A 156 -3.10 -21.73 15.36
C PHE A 156 -1.74 -21.55 14.66
N SER A 157 -0.69 -22.15 15.21
CA SER A 157 0.65 -22.14 14.61
C SER A 157 1.17 -23.55 14.48
N VAL A 158 1.83 -23.85 13.38
CA VAL A 158 2.53 -25.11 13.15
C VAL A 158 3.96 -24.77 12.80
N ASP A 159 4.92 -25.47 13.40
CA ASP A 159 6.32 -25.28 13.07
C ASP A 159 6.61 -25.82 11.66
N SER A 160 7.50 -25.16 10.94
CA SER A 160 8.02 -25.62 9.67
C SER A 160 9.54 -25.64 9.74
N ARG A 161 10.15 -26.81 9.53
CA ARG A 161 11.61 -26.89 9.37
C ARG A 161 11.96 -26.40 7.98
N VAL A 162 13.03 -25.62 7.91
CA VAL A 162 13.55 -25.06 6.68
C VAL A 162 14.96 -25.55 6.49
N ASN A 163 15.24 -26.15 5.34
CA ASN A 163 16.59 -26.34 4.85
C ASN A 163 16.75 -25.56 3.55
N ALA A 164 17.61 -24.55 3.55
CA ALA A 164 17.81 -23.71 2.38
C ALA A 164 19.29 -23.44 2.11
N ARG A 165 19.64 -23.26 0.83
CA ARG A 165 21.00 -22.93 0.41
C ARG A 165 21.02 -22.02 -0.81
N LEU A 166 22.10 -21.26 -0.95
CA LEU A 166 22.39 -20.52 -2.18
C LEU A 166 23.31 -21.34 -3.08
N GLN A 167 22.98 -21.39 -4.36
CA GLN A 167 23.81 -21.95 -5.41
C GLN A 167 24.16 -20.87 -6.43
N ALA A 168 25.46 -20.70 -6.69
CA ALA A 168 25.97 -19.76 -7.66
C ALA A 168 27.36 -20.18 -8.12
N ASP A 169 27.80 -19.64 -9.25
CA ASP A 169 29.23 -19.52 -9.53
C ASP A 169 29.80 -18.37 -8.68
N TRP A 170 30.38 -18.72 -7.53
CA TRP A 170 30.90 -17.74 -6.58
C TRP A 170 32.11 -16.96 -7.13
N VAL A 171 32.89 -17.53 -8.05
CA VAL A 171 34.01 -16.83 -8.69
C VAL A 171 33.47 -15.76 -9.63
N ALA A 172 32.47 -16.11 -10.45
CA ALA A 172 31.79 -15.14 -11.31
C ALA A 172 31.11 -14.03 -10.49
N PHE A 173 30.43 -14.39 -9.39
CA PHE A 173 29.77 -13.41 -8.54
C PHE A 173 30.76 -12.47 -7.85
N VAL A 174 31.88 -12.98 -7.29
CA VAL A 174 32.92 -12.14 -6.67
C VAL A 174 33.57 -11.21 -7.70
N THR A 175 33.76 -11.68 -8.93
CA THR A 175 34.28 -10.85 -10.04
C THR A 175 33.32 -9.72 -10.38
N LEU A 176 32.02 -10.01 -10.46
CA LEU A 176 30.98 -9.00 -10.66
C LEU A 176 30.99 -7.97 -9.52
N ALA A 177 30.98 -8.42 -8.26
CA ALA A 177 30.99 -7.54 -7.10
C ALA A 177 32.26 -6.66 -7.04
N PHE A 178 33.41 -7.20 -7.44
CA PHE A 178 34.65 -6.43 -7.55
C PHE A 178 34.55 -5.32 -8.61
N ASN A 179 34.04 -5.66 -9.80
CA ASN A 179 33.89 -4.72 -10.92
C ASN A 179 32.88 -3.59 -10.61
N GLU A 180 31.79 -3.94 -9.94
CA GLU A 180 30.76 -2.99 -9.47
C GLU A 180 31.19 -2.21 -8.21
N GLN A 181 32.42 -2.40 -7.73
CA GLN A 181 32.96 -1.80 -6.50
C GLN A 181 32.10 -2.08 -5.25
N ALA A 182 31.32 -3.16 -5.26
CA ALA A 182 30.47 -3.59 -4.16
C ALA A 182 31.31 -4.31 -3.09
N ARG A 183 31.98 -3.54 -2.23
CA ARG A 183 32.86 -4.08 -1.17
C ARG A 183 32.22 -4.16 0.22
N GLN A 184 31.14 -3.43 0.45
CA GLN A 184 30.42 -3.43 1.73
C GLN A 184 29.30 -4.48 1.73
N PRO A 185 29.00 -5.13 2.86
CA PRO A 185 27.95 -6.15 2.95
C PRO A 185 26.59 -5.70 2.38
N GLU A 186 26.21 -4.44 2.57
CA GLU A 186 24.93 -3.89 2.09
C GLU A 186 24.91 -3.72 0.57
N ALA A 187 26.05 -3.36 -0.04
CA ALA A 187 26.18 -3.27 -1.49
C ALA A 187 26.15 -4.67 -2.12
N ILE A 188 26.84 -5.63 -1.49
CA ILE A 188 26.86 -7.03 -1.93
C ILE A 188 25.48 -7.66 -1.78
N ALA A 189 24.75 -7.40 -0.69
CA ALA A 189 23.39 -7.90 -0.48
C ALA A 189 22.42 -7.41 -1.56
N ARG A 190 22.51 -6.13 -1.97
CA ARG A 190 21.72 -5.59 -3.09
C ARG A 190 22.03 -6.31 -4.40
N LEU A 191 23.31 -6.50 -4.70
CA LEU A 191 23.75 -7.20 -5.90
C LEU A 191 23.33 -8.68 -5.89
N LEU A 192 23.44 -9.37 -4.75
CA LEU A 192 22.95 -10.74 -4.57
C LEU A 192 21.45 -10.84 -4.86
N ASN A 193 20.66 -9.92 -4.30
CA ASN A 193 19.22 -9.92 -4.56
C ASN A 193 18.89 -9.72 -6.04
N GLN A 194 19.59 -8.81 -6.73
CA GLN A 194 19.43 -8.63 -8.18
C GLN A 194 19.76 -9.89 -8.98
N GLN A 195 20.84 -10.59 -8.60
CA GLN A 195 21.24 -11.83 -9.28
C GLN A 195 20.31 -13.02 -8.95
N ILE A 196 19.70 -13.03 -7.76
CA ILE A 196 18.63 -13.98 -7.42
C ILE A 196 17.39 -13.72 -8.28
N ASP A 197 16.96 -12.45 -8.38
CA ASP A 197 15.79 -12.08 -9.17
C ASP A 197 16.01 -12.31 -10.69
N ALA A 198 17.27 -12.24 -11.14
CA ALA A 198 17.66 -12.58 -12.51
C ALA A 198 17.83 -14.09 -12.77
N GLY A 199 17.71 -14.93 -11.74
CA GLY A 199 17.85 -16.40 -11.85
C GLY A 199 19.30 -16.90 -12.00
N VAL A 200 20.30 -16.02 -11.81
CA VAL A 200 21.73 -16.37 -11.90
C VAL A 200 22.21 -17.02 -10.60
N VAL A 201 21.73 -16.52 -9.46
CA VAL A 201 21.93 -17.12 -8.13
C VAL A 201 20.64 -17.85 -7.76
N ILE A 202 20.72 -19.15 -7.49
CA ILE A 202 19.55 -19.98 -7.21
C ILE A 202 19.40 -20.16 -5.70
N VAL A 203 18.24 -19.79 -5.16
CA VAL A 203 17.82 -20.17 -3.81
C VAL A 203 17.16 -21.54 -3.90
N GLN A 204 17.76 -22.55 -3.29
CA GLN A 204 17.14 -23.86 -3.12
C GLN A 204 16.66 -23.97 -1.69
N ALA A 205 15.34 -23.99 -1.48
CA ALA A 205 14.75 -24.11 -0.16
C ALA A 205 13.73 -25.26 -0.14
N GLN A 206 13.81 -26.07 0.91
CA GLN A 206 12.87 -27.14 1.24
C GLN A 206 12.23 -26.80 2.58
N PHE A 207 10.92 -26.98 2.63
CA PHE A 207 10.10 -26.70 3.80
C PHE A 207 9.27 -27.94 4.09
N ASP A 208 9.18 -28.32 5.37
CA ASP A 208 8.30 -29.42 5.77
C ASP A 208 6.84 -29.02 5.50
N ASN A 209 6.39 -27.87 6.02
CA ASN A 209 5.06 -27.31 5.77
C ASN A 209 5.16 -26.10 4.82
N ALA A 210 4.18 -25.92 3.93
CA ALA A 210 4.19 -24.83 2.94
C ALA A 210 4.37 -23.44 3.60
N PRO A 211 5.40 -22.66 3.24
CA PRO A 211 5.74 -21.43 3.93
C PRO A 211 4.95 -20.23 3.39
N SER A 212 4.77 -19.21 4.23
CA SER A 212 4.30 -17.90 3.78
C SER A 212 5.35 -17.11 3.01
N GLU A 213 4.91 -16.06 2.31
CA GLU A 213 5.80 -15.13 1.60
C GLU A 213 6.78 -14.44 2.57
N GLN A 214 6.32 -14.06 3.77
CA GLN A 214 7.20 -13.45 4.76
C GLN A 214 8.26 -14.44 5.27
N THR A 215 7.88 -15.70 5.49
CA THR A 215 8.82 -16.77 5.86
C THR A 215 9.85 -16.99 4.76
N GLN A 216 9.42 -17.07 3.50
CA GLN A 216 10.33 -17.19 2.35
C GLN A 216 11.30 -15.99 2.25
N ALA A 217 10.79 -14.77 2.45
CA ALA A 217 11.60 -13.56 2.44
C ALA A 217 12.62 -13.54 3.60
N ARG A 218 12.23 -14.00 4.80
CA ARG A 218 13.14 -14.13 5.95
C ARG A 218 14.28 -15.11 5.66
N VAL A 219 13.97 -16.28 5.11
CA VAL A 219 14.98 -17.30 4.73
C VAL A 219 15.93 -16.75 3.66
N ARG A 220 15.37 -16.12 2.61
CA ARG A 220 16.16 -15.44 1.58
C ARG A 220 17.10 -14.40 2.18
N GLN A 221 16.59 -13.55 3.07
CA GLN A 221 17.39 -12.50 3.70
C GLN A 221 18.50 -13.08 4.59
N ALA A 222 18.24 -14.15 5.33
CA ALA A 222 19.24 -14.82 6.15
C ALA A 222 20.38 -15.37 5.29
N LEU A 223 20.05 -16.05 4.19
CA LEU A 223 21.03 -16.55 3.21
C LEU A 223 21.85 -15.41 2.58
N VAL A 224 21.19 -14.34 2.14
CA VAL A 224 21.85 -13.18 1.53
C VAL A 224 22.79 -12.48 2.51
N ASN A 225 22.39 -12.34 3.78
CA ASN A 225 23.23 -11.75 4.83
C ASN A 225 24.48 -12.60 5.10
N THR A 226 24.34 -13.92 5.20
CA THR A 226 25.48 -14.82 5.37
C THR A 226 26.42 -14.74 4.17
N ALA A 227 25.88 -14.78 2.96
CA ALA A 227 26.66 -14.66 1.74
C ALA A 227 27.40 -13.32 1.65
N SER A 228 26.73 -12.22 1.95
CA SER A 228 27.29 -10.88 1.82
C SER A 228 28.48 -10.66 2.75
N LEU A 229 28.42 -11.19 3.97
CA LEU A 229 29.53 -11.15 4.93
C LEU A 229 30.74 -11.97 4.46
N LEU A 230 30.52 -13.18 3.94
CA LEU A 230 31.59 -14.04 3.40
C LEU A 230 32.28 -13.40 2.19
N ILE A 231 31.48 -12.84 1.28
CA ILE A 231 31.98 -12.19 0.07
C ILE A 231 32.71 -10.89 0.41
N ALA A 232 32.19 -10.09 1.34
CA ALA A 232 32.84 -8.86 1.80
C ALA A 232 34.22 -9.16 2.40
N ASN A 233 34.31 -10.20 3.24
CA ASN A 233 35.58 -10.64 3.83
C ASN A 233 36.60 -11.06 2.77
N THR A 234 36.14 -11.72 1.71
CA THR A 234 37.02 -12.12 0.60
C THR A 234 37.49 -10.91 -0.21
N LEU A 235 36.57 -10.01 -0.57
CA LEU A 235 36.89 -8.79 -1.31
C LEU A 235 37.78 -7.82 -0.53
N ARG A 236 37.72 -7.82 0.80
CA ARG A 236 38.59 -6.99 1.66
C ARG A 236 40.08 -7.23 1.38
N ASN A 237 40.46 -8.45 1.01
CA ASN A 237 41.84 -8.85 0.79
C ASN A 237 42.25 -8.80 -0.70
N ILE A 238 41.36 -8.35 -1.60
CA ILE A 238 41.57 -8.32 -3.05
C ILE A 238 41.67 -6.86 -3.51
N SER A 239 42.81 -6.50 -4.07
CA SER A 239 43.13 -5.15 -4.56
C SER A 239 43.21 -5.06 -6.08
N SER A 240 43.37 -6.18 -6.78
CA SER A 240 43.38 -6.25 -8.24
C SER A 240 42.65 -7.50 -8.76
N PRO A 241 42.16 -7.50 -10.02
CA PRO A 241 41.42 -8.64 -10.59
C PRO A 241 42.19 -9.96 -10.58
N GLU A 242 43.52 -9.93 -10.69
CA GLU A 242 44.37 -11.13 -10.72
C GLU A 242 44.44 -11.84 -9.34
N GLN A 243 44.02 -11.16 -8.28
CA GLN A 243 43.99 -11.68 -6.91
C GLN A 243 42.67 -12.41 -6.60
N ILE A 244 41.71 -12.40 -7.51
CA ILE A 244 40.45 -13.13 -7.33
C ILE A 244 40.75 -14.64 -7.40
N PRO A 245 40.35 -15.43 -6.38
CA PRO A 245 40.61 -16.87 -6.39
C PRO A 245 39.93 -17.57 -7.57
N ASN A 246 40.66 -18.45 -8.26
CA ASN A 246 40.14 -19.22 -9.38
C ASN A 246 39.12 -20.31 -8.97
N LYS A 247 38.94 -20.53 -7.66
CA LYS A 247 37.95 -21.44 -7.08
C LYS A 247 37.44 -20.89 -5.75
N LEU A 248 36.12 -20.82 -5.60
CA LEU A 248 35.43 -20.45 -4.38
C LEU A 248 34.30 -21.44 -4.12
N ASN A 249 34.37 -22.16 -3.01
CA ASN A 249 33.37 -23.14 -2.60
C ASN A 249 32.65 -22.65 -1.34
N TYR A 250 31.88 -21.57 -1.44
CA TYR A 250 31.07 -21.15 -0.29
C TYR A 250 29.90 -22.12 -0.09
N GLN A 251 29.78 -22.61 1.14
CA GLN A 251 28.60 -23.30 1.63
C GLN A 251 27.76 -22.28 2.39
N ILE A 252 26.78 -21.71 1.70
CA ILE A 252 25.83 -20.77 2.31
C ILE A 252 24.51 -21.49 2.48
N GLU A 253 24.28 -21.93 3.72
CA GLU A 253 23.15 -22.75 4.13
C GLU A 253 22.40 -22.07 5.28
N TYR A 254 21.11 -22.38 5.38
CA TYR A 254 20.21 -21.95 6.43
C TYR A 254 19.40 -23.16 6.88
N ASP A 255 19.48 -23.47 8.17
CA ASP A 255 18.71 -24.53 8.81
C ASP A 255 18.09 -23.94 10.08
N ASP A 256 16.76 -23.90 10.13
CA ASP A 256 16.01 -23.34 11.24
C ASP A 256 14.58 -23.90 11.28
N THR A 257 13.90 -23.71 12.40
CA THR A 257 12.47 -23.98 12.55
C THR A 257 11.72 -22.67 12.72
N VAL A 258 10.73 -22.44 11.87
CA VAL A 258 9.94 -21.20 11.86
C VAL A 258 8.47 -21.50 12.15
N PRO A 259 7.84 -20.80 13.11
CA PRO A 259 6.41 -20.98 13.38
C PRO A 259 5.59 -20.35 12.25
N GLN A 260 4.77 -21.16 11.58
CA GLN A 260 3.86 -20.72 10.53
C GLN A 260 2.46 -20.52 11.11
N ARG A 261 1.87 -19.35 10.87
CA ARG A 261 0.54 -18.99 11.38
C ARG A 261 -0.55 -19.32 10.37
N TYR A 262 -1.65 -19.86 10.88
CA TYR A 262 -2.82 -20.23 10.08
C TYR A 262 -4.07 -19.54 10.61
N LEU A 263 -4.95 -19.14 9.70
CA LEU A 263 -6.29 -18.66 10.00
C LEU A 263 -7.30 -19.47 9.20
N LEU A 264 -8.12 -20.24 9.92
CA LEU A 264 -9.31 -20.86 9.33
C LEU A 264 -10.53 -20.00 9.63
N GLU A 265 -11.13 -19.43 8.59
CA GLU A 265 -12.42 -18.74 8.66
C GLU A 265 -13.53 -19.68 8.19
N GLN A 266 -14.59 -19.81 8.98
CA GLN A 266 -15.77 -20.60 8.65
C GLN A 266 -17.02 -19.80 8.96
N GLN A 267 -17.92 -19.68 7.98
CA GLN A 267 -19.21 -19.03 8.16
C GLN A 267 -20.36 -20.04 7.99
N ARG A 268 -21.41 -19.88 8.79
CA ARG A 268 -22.65 -20.65 8.69
C ARG A 268 -23.85 -19.74 8.85
N ASP A 269 -24.83 -19.85 7.98
CA ASP A 269 -26.07 -19.08 8.11
C ASP A 269 -26.79 -19.45 9.41
N ILE A 270 -27.13 -18.45 10.23
CA ILE A 270 -27.87 -18.64 11.49
C ILE A 270 -29.22 -19.31 11.24
N ALA A 271 -29.91 -18.93 10.16
CA ALA A 271 -31.20 -19.51 9.81
C ALA A 271 -31.09 -21.01 9.53
N GLU A 272 -30.04 -21.46 8.84
CA GLU A 272 -29.81 -22.87 8.58
C GLU A 272 -29.34 -23.63 9.82
N LEU A 273 -28.54 -22.98 10.65
CA LEU A 273 -27.98 -23.55 11.86
C LEU A 273 -29.04 -23.81 12.93
N LEU A 274 -30.06 -22.95 13.02
CA LEU A 274 -31.07 -22.97 14.07
C LEU A 274 -32.47 -23.40 13.60
N ASN A 275 -32.65 -23.73 12.31
CA ASN A 275 -33.97 -24.05 11.71
C ASN A 275 -34.81 -25.14 12.40
N ARG A 276 -34.19 -26.00 13.22
CA ARG A 276 -34.86 -27.09 13.96
C ARG A 276 -35.19 -26.74 15.41
N LEU A 277 -34.85 -25.53 15.85
CA LEU A 277 -35.10 -25.07 17.21
C LEU A 277 -36.23 -24.04 17.23
N PRO A 278 -37.10 -24.07 18.25
CA PRO A 278 -38.18 -23.11 18.35
C PRO A 278 -37.61 -21.75 18.81
N ALA A 279 -38.00 -20.67 18.11
CA ALA A 279 -37.41 -19.35 18.28
C ALA A 279 -37.69 -18.72 19.66
N ASP A 280 -38.80 -19.06 20.29
CA ASP A 280 -39.19 -18.64 21.65
C ASP A 280 -38.25 -19.20 22.74
N GLY A 281 -37.56 -20.31 22.48
CA GLY A 281 -36.49 -20.83 23.33
C GLY A 281 -35.13 -20.14 23.15
N ILE A 282 -35.01 -19.24 22.16
CA ILE A 282 -33.75 -18.59 21.77
C ILE A 282 -33.85 -17.06 21.97
N ILE A 283 -35.03 -16.50 21.71
CA ILE A 283 -35.30 -15.07 21.76
C ILE A 283 -36.13 -14.76 23.01
N SER A 284 -35.66 -13.83 23.81
CA SER A 284 -36.44 -13.23 24.90
C SER A 284 -36.57 -11.72 24.72
N PHE A 285 -37.49 -11.12 25.46
CA PHE A 285 -37.75 -9.68 25.43
C PHE A 285 -37.67 -9.09 26.83
N THR A 286 -37.10 -7.89 26.93
CA THR A 286 -37.16 -7.04 28.12
C THR A 286 -37.72 -5.66 27.77
N ALA A 287 -38.60 -5.15 28.64
CA ALA A 287 -39.14 -3.81 28.51
C ALA A 287 -38.10 -2.72 28.85
N THR A 288 -37.04 -3.06 29.59
CA THR A 288 -35.96 -2.13 29.91
C THR A 288 -35.09 -1.90 28.67
N PRO A 289 -34.94 -0.66 28.18
CA PRO A 289 -34.08 -0.37 27.04
C PRO A 289 -32.63 -0.79 27.33
N LEU A 290 -32.06 -1.60 26.45
CA LEU A 290 -30.63 -1.88 26.44
C LEU A 290 -29.89 -0.72 25.75
N PRO A 291 -28.64 -0.42 26.15
CA PRO A 291 -27.86 0.64 25.51
C PRO A 291 -27.47 0.25 24.09
N GLU A 292 -27.65 1.18 23.14
CA GLU A 292 -27.15 0.98 21.78
C GLU A 292 -25.64 1.15 21.73
N PRO A 293 -24.91 0.16 21.21
CA PRO A 293 -23.48 0.32 21.05
C PRO A 293 -23.19 1.32 19.94
N SER A 294 -22.24 2.22 20.17
CA SER A 294 -21.65 3.03 19.10
C SER A 294 -20.88 2.10 18.18
N ARG A 295 -21.40 1.85 16.97
CA ARG A 295 -20.61 1.28 15.89
C ARG A 295 -19.79 2.42 15.29
N PRO A 296 -18.52 2.21 14.90
CA PRO A 296 -17.95 3.09 13.91
C PRO A 296 -18.91 3.05 12.72
N ASP A 297 -19.50 4.20 12.39
CA ASP A 297 -20.04 4.38 11.04
C ASP A 297 -18.93 3.97 10.08
N LYS A 298 -19.33 3.31 8.99
CA LYS A 298 -18.49 2.74 7.91
C LYS A 298 -17.13 3.45 7.80
N PRO A 299 -16.03 2.75 7.47
CA PRO A 299 -14.83 3.45 7.02
C PRO A 299 -15.26 4.42 5.90
N ILE A 300 -15.19 5.72 6.21
CA ILE A 300 -15.52 6.78 5.24
C ILE A 300 -14.49 6.58 4.14
N GLU A 301 -14.96 6.26 2.93
CA GLU A 301 -14.06 6.11 1.80
C GLU A 301 -13.30 7.44 1.66
N PRO A 302 -11.97 7.44 1.86
CA PRO A 302 -11.24 8.70 1.92
C PRO A 302 -11.35 9.37 0.55
N GLN A 303 -11.67 10.67 0.56
CA GLN A 303 -11.48 11.49 -0.62
C GLN A 303 -9.99 11.49 -0.96
N ARG A 304 -9.67 11.15 -2.21
CA ARG A 304 -8.30 11.09 -2.71
C ARG A 304 -8.08 12.13 -3.79
N CYS A 305 -6.95 12.82 -3.73
CA CYS A 305 -6.49 13.74 -4.76
C CYS A 305 -5.02 13.47 -5.05
N THR A 306 -4.66 13.15 -6.30
CA THR A 306 -3.26 13.07 -6.70
C THR A 306 -2.81 14.39 -7.30
N VAL A 307 -1.84 15.04 -6.66
CA VAL A 307 -1.25 16.31 -7.12
C VAL A 307 0.12 16.05 -7.72
N SER A 308 0.36 16.58 -8.92
CA SER A 308 1.62 16.41 -9.66
C SER A 308 2.02 17.72 -10.35
N LEU A 309 3.30 17.85 -10.74
CA LEU A 309 3.72 18.92 -11.64
C LEU A 309 3.41 18.54 -13.10
N GLY A 310 2.68 19.40 -13.81
CA GLY A 310 2.41 19.27 -15.24
C GLY A 310 3.54 19.81 -16.15
N PHE A 311 4.69 20.17 -15.57
CA PHE A 311 5.84 20.75 -16.28
C PHE A 311 7.15 20.29 -15.62
N ASP A 312 8.28 20.42 -16.33
CA ASP A 312 9.60 20.14 -15.76
C ASP A 312 10.02 21.29 -14.81
N PRO A 313 10.23 21.03 -13.51
CA PRO A 313 10.66 22.07 -12.57
C PRO A 313 12.08 22.58 -12.85
N LYS A 314 12.88 21.91 -13.70
CA LYS A 314 14.21 22.39 -14.07
C LYS A 314 14.13 23.74 -14.76
N GLY A 315 14.85 24.72 -14.22
CA GLY A 315 14.84 26.11 -14.70
C GLY A 315 13.83 27.02 -13.98
N PHE A 316 12.98 26.45 -13.11
CA PHE A 316 12.15 27.21 -12.19
C PHE A 316 12.84 27.23 -10.81
N ASN A 317 13.01 28.41 -10.21
CA ASN A 317 13.70 28.59 -8.92
C ASN A 317 12.82 28.19 -7.72
N ILE A 318 12.19 27.01 -7.77
CA ILE A 318 11.30 26.48 -6.74
C ILE A 318 12.13 25.69 -5.72
N MET A 319 11.99 26.04 -4.44
CA MET A 319 12.67 25.37 -3.33
C MET A 319 11.75 24.38 -2.62
N ALA A 320 10.48 24.74 -2.41
CA ALA A 320 9.50 23.87 -1.75
C ALA A 320 8.08 24.13 -2.26
N ILE A 321 7.26 23.09 -2.24
CA ILE A 321 5.81 23.15 -2.47
C ILE A 321 5.13 22.43 -1.31
N GLU A 322 4.23 23.11 -0.61
CA GLU A 322 3.45 22.57 0.51
C GLU A 322 1.96 22.60 0.15
N LEU A 323 1.29 21.47 0.37
CA LEU A 323 -0.15 21.31 0.18
C LEU A 323 -0.81 21.18 1.55
N ARG A 324 -1.94 21.86 1.78
CA ARG A 324 -2.70 21.81 3.04
C ARG A 324 -4.18 21.58 2.78
N TRP A 325 -4.79 20.69 3.56
CA TRP A 325 -6.22 20.33 3.48
C TRP A 325 -6.68 19.76 4.83
N ALA A 326 -7.93 20.01 5.27
CA ALA A 326 -8.51 19.45 6.51
C ALA A 326 -7.53 19.33 7.71
N ASP A 327 -6.84 20.43 8.04
CA ASP A 327 -5.81 20.53 9.10
C ASP A 327 -4.55 19.65 8.90
N GLN A 328 -4.43 18.98 7.75
CA GLN A 328 -3.25 18.24 7.31
C GLN A 328 -2.35 19.09 6.40
N GLN A 329 -1.08 18.72 6.34
CA GLN A 329 -0.08 19.30 5.46
C GLN A 329 0.79 18.20 4.84
N MET A 330 1.09 18.31 3.55
CA MET A 330 2.02 17.44 2.83
C MET A 330 2.96 18.26 1.94
N PRO A 331 4.29 18.20 2.13
CA PRO A 331 5.24 18.76 1.19
C PRO A 331 5.43 17.86 -0.03
N MET A 332 5.63 18.44 -1.22
CA MET A 332 6.16 17.71 -2.38
C MET A 332 7.69 17.67 -2.30
N THR A 333 8.28 16.49 -2.46
CA THR A 333 9.73 16.27 -2.23
C THR A 333 10.60 16.88 -3.33
N TRP A 334 11.49 17.80 -2.97
CA TRP A 334 12.54 18.35 -3.85
C TRP A 334 13.60 17.27 -4.21
N PRO A 335 14.28 17.31 -5.37
CA PRO A 335 14.23 18.31 -6.46
C PRO A 335 13.22 18.03 -7.56
N SER A 336 12.73 16.79 -7.64
CA SER A 336 11.88 16.35 -8.75
C SER A 336 10.40 16.57 -8.53
N PHE A 337 9.98 16.92 -7.30
CA PHE A 337 8.58 17.11 -6.89
C PHE A 337 7.68 15.98 -7.42
N PRO A 338 7.95 14.72 -7.02
CA PRO A 338 7.16 13.60 -7.50
C PRO A 338 5.68 13.77 -7.12
N PRO A 339 4.75 13.13 -7.85
CA PRO A 339 3.33 13.16 -7.51
C PRO A 339 3.08 12.74 -6.07
N VAL A 340 2.17 13.42 -5.39
CA VAL A 340 1.75 13.12 -4.02
C VAL A 340 0.25 12.86 -3.99
N THR A 341 -0.17 11.88 -3.19
CA THR A 341 -1.58 11.57 -2.98
C THR A 341 -2.02 12.13 -1.63
N LEU A 342 -3.01 13.03 -1.67
CA LEU A 342 -3.68 13.59 -0.51
C LEU A 342 -4.88 12.71 -0.19
N GLU A 343 -5.09 12.40 1.08
CA GLU A 343 -6.20 11.57 1.55
C GLU A 343 -6.89 12.25 2.74
N THR A 344 -8.22 12.23 2.78
CA THR A 344 -8.97 12.71 3.94
C THR A 344 -10.32 12.04 4.05
N THR A 345 -10.80 11.87 5.27
CA THR A 345 -12.17 11.41 5.57
C THR A 345 -13.13 12.57 5.83
N ALA A 346 -12.64 13.81 5.86
CA ALA A 346 -13.46 15.01 5.99
C ALA A 346 -13.93 15.50 4.62
N THR A 347 -15.09 16.17 4.56
CA THR A 347 -15.54 16.84 3.33
C THR A 347 -14.69 18.06 3.07
N VAL A 348 -13.83 18.01 2.04
CA VAL A 348 -12.96 19.12 1.66
C VAL A 348 -13.29 19.60 0.25
N SER A 349 -13.39 20.92 0.08
CA SER A 349 -13.63 21.57 -1.21
C SER A 349 -12.36 22.07 -1.91
N ASP A 350 -11.31 22.36 -1.15
CA ASP A 350 -10.11 23.03 -1.64
C ASP A 350 -8.82 22.58 -0.96
N ILE A 351 -7.72 22.75 -1.68
CA ILE A 351 -6.35 22.49 -1.25
C ILE A 351 -5.62 23.82 -1.27
N ALA A 352 -5.04 24.23 -0.14
CA ALA A 352 -4.17 25.39 -0.08
C ALA A 352 -2.74 25.00 -0.49
N LEU A 353 -2.22 25.68 -1.50
CA LEU A 353 -0.88 25.51 -2.04
C LEU A 353 0.01 26.66 -1.56
N LYS A 354 1.17 26.35 -1.00
CA LYS A 354 2.23 27.32 -0.71
C LYS A 354 3.50 26.92 -1.44
N VAL A 355 4.04 27.82 -2.24
CA VAL A 355 5.31 27.65 -2.97
C VAL A 355 6.34 28.56 -2.34
N THR A 356 7.52 28.02 -2.01
CA THR A 356 8.67 28.79 -1.54
C THR A 356 9.74 28.76 -2.61
N PHE A 357 10.26 29.93 -2.98
CA PHE A 357 11.27 30.08 -4.02
C PHE A 357 12.69 30.14 -3.44
N ALA A 358 13.70 30.02 -4.29
CA ALA A 358 15.11 30.05 -3.89
C ALA A 358 15.57 31.37 -3.24
N ASP A 359 14.80 32.46 -3.41
CA ASP A 359 15.03 33.73 -2.73
C ASP A 359 14.27 33.87 -1.40
N TYR A 360 13.69 32.77 -0.89
CA TYR A 360 12.91 32.65 0.34
C TYR A 360 11.59 33.42 0.35
N THR A 361 11.18 33.99 -0.77
CA THR A 361 9.81 34.51 -0.93
C THR A 361 8.82 33.36 -1.11
N SER A 362 7.54 33.62 -0.83
CA SER A 362 6.49 32.63 -0.97
C SER A 362 5.33 33.12 -1.82
N PHE A 363 4.69 32.21 -2.53
CA PHE A 363 3.43 32.39 -3.25
C PHE A 363 2.40 31.42 -2.70
N GLU A 364 1.15 31.87 -2.58
CA GLU A 364 0.04 31.04 -2.10
C GLU A 364 -1.10 31.04 -3.12
N ASN A 365 -1.72 29.88 -3.30
CA ASN A 365 -2.85 29.67 -4.20
C ASN A 365 -3.84 28.68 -3.57
N ARG A 366 -5.08 28.63 -4.07
CA ARG A 366 -6.10 27.64 -3.68
C ARG A 366 -6.58 26.87 -4.91
N LEU A 367 -6.61 25.56 -4.79
CA LEU A 367 -7.02 24.64 -5.84
C LEU A 367 -8.31 23.95 -5.43
N ALA A 368 -9.27 23.83 -6.34
CA ALA A 368 -10.48 23.04 -6.08
C ALA A 368 -10.11 21.55 -5.99
N TRP A 369 -10.68 20.84 -5.00
CA TRP A 369 -10.45 19.41 -4.81
C TRP A 369 -10.98 18.61 -6.01
N GLN A 370 -10.12 17.75 -6.58
CA GLN A 370 -10.41 16.90 -7.74
C GLN A 370 -9.66 15.58 -7.60
N ASN A 371 -10.04 14.55 -8.36
CA ASN A 371 -9.35 13.24 -8.30
C ASN A 371 -7.87 13.33 -8.65
N ALA A 372 -7.52 14.19 -9.61
CA ALA A 372 -6.14 14.44 -10.02
C ALA A 372 -5.97 15.92 -10.40
N ILE A 373 -4.85 16.51 -10.00
CA ILE A 373 -4.46 17.88 -10.31
C ILE A 373 -3.04 17.86 -10.89
N ALA A 374 -2.89 18.38 -12.11
CA ALA A 374 -1.60 18.65 -12.71
C ALA A 374 -1.33 20.16 -12.62
N LEU A 375 -0.42 20.56 -11.74
CA LEU A 375 -0.05 21.95 -11.52
C LEU A 375 0.62 22.54 -12.77
N THR A 376 0.11 23.68 -13.22
CA THR A 376 0.73 24.47 -14.28
C THR A 376 1.77 25.44 -13.68
N PRO A 377 2.67 26.02 -14.50
CA PRO A 377 3.57 27.07 -14.02
C PRO A 377 2.84 28.26 -13.36
N GLN A 378 1.61 28.58 -13.80
CA GLN A 378 0.82 29.66 -13.22
C GLN A 378 0.29 29.30 -11.83
N ASP A 379 -0.09 28.03 -11.62
CA ASP A 379 -0.56 27.56 -10.31
C ASP A 379 0.50 27.66 -9.23
N VAL A 380 1.78 27.66 -9.62
CA VAL A 380 2.94 27.80 -8.72
C VAL A 380 3.58 29.20 -8.76
N GLY A 381 2.93 30.19 -9.37
CA GLY A 381 3.31 31.61 -9.28
C GLY A 381 4.22 32.14 -10.39
N PHE A 382 4.36 31.41 -11.52
CA PHE A 382 5.10 31.88 -12.69
C PHE A 382 4.18 32.38 -13.80
N TYR A 383 4.61 33.48 -14.43
CA TYR A 383 3.94 34.06 -15.58
C TYR A 383 4.81 33.92 -16.83
N SER A 384 4.25 33.41 -17.93
CA SER A 384 4.93 33.36 -19.23
C SER A 384 4.82 34.70 -19.95
N LEU A 385 5.94 35.25 -20.37
CA LEU A 385 6.01 36.41 -21.24
C LEU A 385 6.71 36.06 -22.55
N LEU A 386 5.98 36.19 -23.67
CA LEU A 386 6.52 35.94 -25.00
C LEU A 386 7.08 37.24 -25.59
N PHE A 387 8.34 37.24 -25.98
CA PHE A 387 8.92 38.21 -26.90
C PHE A 387 8.76 37.69 -28.33
N ASP A 388 8.06 38.45 -29.15
CA ASP A 388 7.73 38.08 -30.54
C ASP A 388 8.34 39.10 -31.51
N ALA A 389 9.23 38.63 -32.36
CA ALA A 389 9.91 39.39 -33.38
C ALA A 389 9.64 38.85 -34.79
N GLU A 390 8.68 37.93 -34.96
CA GLU A 390 8.46 37.23 -36.24
C GLU A 390 8.17 38.21 -37.39
N SER A 391 7.44 39.30 -37.11
CA SER A 391 7.14 40.34 -38.10
C SER A 391 8.36 41.13 -38.57
N LEU A 392 9.54 40.98 -37.95
CA LEU A 392 10.77 41.71 -38.28
C LEU A 392 11.80 40.85 -39.05
N LYS A 393 11.42 39.60 -39.38
CA LYS A 393 12.31 38.61 -39.99
C LYS A 393 12.80 38.99 -41.38
N SER A 394 12.00 39.73 -42.15
CA SER A 394 12.40 40.25 -43.47
C SER A 394 13.33 41.44 -43.40
N GLU A 395 13.25 42.22 -42.33
CA GLU A 395 13.94 43.49 -42.16
C GLU A 395 15.30 43.33 -41.49
N PHE A 396 15.49 42.28 -40.69
CA PHE A 396 16.67 42.07 -39.85
C PHE A 396 17.31 40.69 -40.08
N LYS A 397 18.65 40.64 -40.04
CA LYS A 397 19.42 39.38 -40.04
C LYS A 397 19.49 38.77 -38.63
N THR A 398 19.68 39.63 -37.64
CA THR A 398 19.83 39.26 -36.23
C THR A 398 19.24 40.35 -35.37
N ILE A 399 18.57 39.95 -34.29
CA ILE A 399 18.14 40.83 -33.20
C ILE A 399 18.71 40.28 -31.90
N SER A 400 19.17 41.15 -31.00
CA SER A 400 19.53 40.79 -29.63
C SER A 400 19.03 41.86 -28.68
N GLY A 401 18.58 41.46 -27.51
CA GLY A 401 18.06 42.39 -26.53
C GLY A 401 18.10 41.86 -25.11
N SER A 402 17.75 42.74 -24.20
CA SER A 402 17.64 42.45 -22.78
C SER A 402 16.35 43.04 -22.25
N ALA A 403 15.71 42.30 -21.36
CA ALA A 403 14.55 42.72 -20.61
C ALA A 403 14.82 42.60 -19.10
N SER A 404 14.13 43.42 -18.34
CA SER A 404 14.18 43.45 -16.89
C SER A 404 12.77 43.61 -16.34
N TYR A 405 12.35 42.66 -15.54
CA TYR A 405 11.06 42.67 -14.86
C TYR A 405 11.21 43.31 -13.49
N LEU A 406 10.34 44.27 -13.23
CA LEU A 406 10.22 45.01 -12.00
C LEU A 406 8.84 44.66 -11.40
N PRO A 407 8.79 43.82 -10.36
CA PRO A 407 7.53 43.45 -9.70
C PRO A 407 6.89 44.65 -9.02
N ALA A 408 5.56 44.64 -8.94
CA ALA A 408 4.79 45.60 -8.16
C ALA A 408 4.91 45.25 -6.66
N GLY A 409 5.91 45.81 -5.98
CA GLY A 409 6.14 45.60 -4.54
C GLY A 409 7.60 45.28 -4.22
N GLN A 410 7.82 44.50 -3.16
CA GLN A 410 9.15 44.15 -2.61
C GLN A 410 9.84 42.96 -3.31
N GLY A 411 9.49 42.67 -4.57
CA GLY A 411 10.06 41.54 -5.30
C GLY A 411 11.43 41.85 -5.93
N LYS A 412 12.24 40.81 -6.17
CA LYS A 412 13.55 40.97 -6.81
C LYS A 412 13.39 41.24 -8.31
N LYS A 413 14.21 42.16 -8.82
CA LYS A 413 14.38 42.39 -10.25
C LYS A 413 14.89 41.11 -10.92
N GLN A 414 14.22 40.68 -11.99
CA GLN A 414 14.64 39.55 -12.81
C GLN A 414 15.07 40.05 -14.19
N SER A 415 16.12 39.47 -14.75
CA SER A 415 16.65 39.86 -16.06
C SER A 415 16.58 38.71 -17.05
N PHE A 416 16.35 39.05 -18.30
CA PHE A 416 16.25 38.12 -19.40
C PHE A 416 17.00 38.69 -20.61
N THR A 417 17.68 37.83 -21.33
CA THR A 417 18.34 38.20 -22.58
C THR A 417 17.81 37.30 -23.68
N PHE A 418 17.51 37.89 -24.82
CA PHE A 418 16.99 37.18 -25.98
C PHE A 418 17.83 37.51 -27.21
N ALA A 419 17.95 36.54 -28.09
CA ALA A 419 18.57 36.72 -29.39
C ALA A 419 17.75 35.95 -30.43
N PHE A 420 17.53 36.58 -31.58
CA PHE A 420 16.77 36.05 -32.69
C PHE A 420 17.66 36.03 -33.93
N SER A 421 17.67 34.89 -34.61
CA SER A 421 18.37 34.72 -35.88
C SER A 421 17.79 33.53 -36.63
N ALA A 422 17.82 33.59 -37.96
CA ALA A 422 17.55 32.51 -38.91
C ALA A 422 16.27 31.66 -38.69
N ALA A 423 16.23 30.84 -37.64
CA ALA A 423 15.18 29.85 -37.35
C ALA A 423 14.27 30.21 -36.17
N GLN A 424 14.64 31.15 -35.28
CA GLN A 424 13.87 31.46 -34.08
C GLN A 424 13.72 32.98 -33.89
N TRP A 425 12.47 33.45 -33.92
CA TRP A 425 12.08 34.86 -33.74
C TRP A 425 11.12 35.07 -32.57
N GLN A 426 11.00 34.05 -31.73
CA GLN A 426 10.17 34.06 -30.53
C GLN A 426 10.97 33.53 -29.34
N ALA A 427 10.86 34.18 -28.20
CA ALA A 427 11.48 33.75 -26.96
C ALA A 427 10.49 33.88 -25.80
N THR A 428 10.26 32.78 -25.09
CA THR A 428 9.44 32.76 -23.89
C THR A 428 10.31 32.96 -22.67
N TRP A 429 9.91 33.89 -21.82
CA TRP A 429 10.49 34.12 -20.51
C TRP A 429 9.50 33.76 -19.42
N TRP A 430 9.88 32.83 -18.54
CA TRP A 430 9.13 32.52 -17.32
C TRP A 430 9.57 33.44 -16.20
N ILE A 431 8.65 34.27 -15.73
CA ILE A 431 8.88 35.26 -14.68
C ILE A 431 8.28 34.73 -13.38
N ASN A 432 9.05 34.75 -12.29
CA ASN A 432 8.48 34.53 -10.97
C ASN A 432 7.74 35.79 -10.54
N ALA A 433 6.43 35.87 -10.82
CA ALA A 433 5.63 37.05 -10.57
C ALA A 433 4.99 37.05 -9.18
N HIS A 434 5.09 35.94 -8.43
CA HIS A 434 4.39 35.70 -7.17
C HIS A 434 2.88 35.99 -7.28
N ALA A 435 2.32 35.79 -8.47
CA ALA A 435 0.94 36.08 -8.82
C ALA A 435 0.57 35.31 -10.09
N ALA A 436 -0.73 35.11 -10.31
CA ALA A 436 -1.27 34.51 -11.54
C ALA A 436 -1.08 35.39 -12.79
N GLY A 437 -0.56 36.62 -12.63
CA GLY A 437 -0.30 37.57 -13.70
C GLY A 437 1.04 38.27 -13.51
N LEU A 438 1.42 39.10 -14.48
CA LEU A 438 2.72 39.79 -14.46
C LEU A 438 2.92 40.71 -13.24
N ASN A 439 1.85 41.31 -12.69
CA ASN A 439 1.88 42.13 -11.47
C ASN A 439 3.13 43.03 -11.34
N GLY A 440 3.39 43.88 -12.33
CA GLY A 440 4.61 44.68 -12.43
C GLY A 440 4.81 45.25 -13.84
N ARG A 441 6.05 45.65 -14.17
CA ARG A 441 6.42 46.11 -15.52
C ARG A 441 7.70 45.45 -16.02
N VAL A 442 7.85 45.41 -17.33
CA VAL A 442 9.04 44.94 -18.02
C VAL A 442 9.65 46.08 -18.79
N ASP A 443 10.87 46.46 -18.40
CA ASP A 443 11.70 47.41 -19.13
C ASP A 443 12.60 46.61 -20.09
N TYR A 444 12.61 46.94 -21.37
CA TYR A 444 13.38 46.19 -22.37
C TYR A 444 14.02 47.11 -23.43
N ARG A 445 15.07 46.60 -24.07
CA ARG A 445 15.76 47.25 -25.18
C ARG A 445 16.31 46.18 -26.11
N TRP A 446 16.30 46.45 -27.41
CA TRP A 446 16.87 45.55 -28.39
C TRP A 446 17.63 46.30 -29.48
N GLN A 447 18.55 45.58 -30.09
CA GLN A 447 19.38 46.04 -31.19
C GLN A 447 19.29 45.02 -32.32
N GLY A 448 19.38 45.50 -33.56
CA GLY A 448 19.28 44.63 -34.73
C GLY A 448 20.21 45.06 -35.85
N LYS A 449 20.63 44.10 -36.69
CA LYS A 449 21.33 44.36 -37.95
C LYS A 449 20.39 44.21 -39.12
N THR A 450 20.19 45.26 -39.92
CA THR A 450 19.25 45.23 -41.04
C THR A 450 19.69 44.24 -42.13
N ALA A 451 18.71 43.67 -42.83
CA ALA A 451 18.90 42.70 -43.91
C ALA A 451 19.27 43.34 -45.27
N ALA A 452 19.99 44.46 -45.26
CA ALA A 452 20.43 45.17 -46.47
C ALA A 452 21.81 44.69 -46.97
N LEU A 453 22.14 45.05 -48.23
CA LEU A 453 23.45 44.83 -48.85
C LEU A 453 24.58 45.50 -48.02
N PHE A 454 24.29 46.64 -47.40
CA PHE A 454 25.11 47.31 -46.38
C PHE A 454 24.34 47.36 -45.05
N PRO A 455 24.56 46.40 -44.13
CA PRO A 455 23.83 46.33 -42.87
C PRO A 455 24.05 47.57 -42.01
N LYS A 456 22.96 48.13 -41.47
CA LYS A 456 23.00 49.19 -40.45
C LYS A 456 22.63 48.60 -39.10
N ASN A 457 23.21 49.14 -38.04
CA ASN A 457 22.79 48.86 -36.68
C ASN A 457 21.56 49.71 -36.36
N TYR A 458 20.53 49.07 -35.83
CA TYR A 458 19.35 49.70 -35.26
C TYR A 458 19.36 49.50 -33.75
N ASP A 459 18.83 50.48 -33.03
CA ASP A 459 18.62 50.44 -31.59
C ASP A 459 17.22 50.97 -31.29
N SER A 460 16.42 50.17 -30.58
CA SER A 460 15.04 50.54 -30.25
C SER A 460 14.94 51.68 -29.24
N GLY A 461 16.03 51.98 -28.52
CA GLY A 461 15.97 52.71 -27.27
C GLY A 461 15.26 51.91 -26.17
N PRO A 462 15.12 52.49 -24.97
CA PRO A 462 14.41 51.88 -23.86
C PRO A 462 12.90 51.86 -24.11
N LEU A 463 12.27 50.69 -23.89
CA LEU A 463 10.85 50.44 -24.04
C LEU A 463 10.28 49.80 -22.77
N GLN A 464 8.96 49.85 -22.62
CA GLN A 464 8.26 49.30 -21.46
C GLN A 464 7.01 48.51 -21.86
N ALA A 465 6.68 47.50 -21.09
CA ALA A 465 5.45 46.71 -21.23
C ALA A 465 4.89 46.32 -19.85
N THR A 466 3.57 46.27 -19.72
CA THR A 466 2.85 45.82 -18.50
C THR A 466 2.04 44.57 -18.73
N THR A 467 1.98 44.06 -19.97
CA THR A 467 1.29 42.84 -20.38
C THR A 467 2.07 42.13 -21.49
N GLY A 468 1.77 40.85 -21.71
CA GLY A 468 2.28 40.05 -22.83
C GLY A 468 1.20 39.72 -23.86
N PRO A 469 1.58 39.26 -25.06
CA PRO A 469 2.94 39.14 -25.58
C PRO A 469 3.57 40.50 -25.94
N ILE A 470 4.90 40.61 -25.87
CA ILE A 470 5.66 41.79 -26.30
C ILE A 470 6.08 41.61 -27.75
N LYS A 471 5.41 42.33 -28.65
CA LYS A 471 5.77 42.38 -30.08
C LYS A 471 6.83 43.46 -30.32
N LEU A 472 7.98 43.08 -30.85
CA LEU A 472 9.03 44.04 -31.21
C LEU A 472 8.58 44.86 -32.42
N GLN A 473 8.73 46.18 -32.33
CA GLN A 473 8.33 47.12 -33.38
C GLN A 473 9.54 47.85 -33.95
N TYR A 474 9.62 47.88 -35.28
CA TYR A 474 10.63 48.65 -36.00
C TYR A 474 10.02 49.96 -36.51
N HIS A 475 10.48 51.08 -35.96
CA HIS A 475 10.17 52.41 -36.46
C HIS A 475 11.27 52.85 -37.43
N LYS A 476 10.89 53.02 -38.70
CA LYS A 476 11.79 53.33 -39.82
C LYS A 476 12.34 54.75 -39.78
#